data_AF-A0A1C5M3J2-F1
#
_entry.id   AF-A0A1C5M3J2-F1
#
_cell.length_a   1.000
_cell.length_b   1.000
_cell.length_c   1.000
_cell.angle_alpha   90.00
_cell.angle_beta   90.00
_cell.angle_gamma   90.00
#
_symmetry.space_group_name_H-M   'P 1'
#
loop_
_entity.id
_entity.type
_entity.pdbx_description
1 polymer ?
#
loop_
_entity_poly.entity_id
_entity_poly.type
_entity_poly.pdbx_seq_one_letter_code
_entity_poly.pdbx_strand_id
1 'polypeptide(L)' 'MENTTTNNLYPKRYMSIKELVPYGFTEHQLKQFLKIKGFPAYKAPGKTSKWHIDTTKLDSWLMRRFGTKGDS' A
#
# COMPACT_ATOMS: atom_id res chain seq x y z
N MET A 1 11.72 -10.25 21.22
CA MET A 1 11.46 -9.49 19.98
C MET A 1 10.02 -9.75 19.62
N GLU A 2 9.14 -8.83 20.03
CA GLU A 2 7.71 -8.98 19.78
C GLU A 2 7.45 -8.87 18.29
N ASN A 3 6.96 -9.96 17.72
CA ASN A 3 6.53 -10.07 16.34
C ASN A 3 5.48 -8.99 16.13
N THR A 4 5.83 -7.92 15.42
CA THR A 4 4.93 -6.84 15.02
C THR A 4 3.70 -7.48 14.41
N THR A 5 2.64 -7.51 15.21
CA THR A 5 1.34 -8.01 14.81
C THR A 5 0.90 -7.08 13.71
N THR A 6 1.06 -7.53 12.46
CA THR A 6 0.35 -6.98 11.32
C THR A 6 -1.12 -7.28 11.62
N ASN A 7 -1.73 -6.42 12.44
CA ASN A 7 -3.17 -6.38 12.60
C ASN A 7 -3.72 -6.42 11.18
N ASN A 8 -4.59 -7.39 10.93
CA ASN A 8 -5.13 -7.75 9.64
C ASN A 8 -6.07 -6.62 9.16
N LEU A 9 -5.51 -5.41 8.97
CA LEU A 9 -6.21 -4.16 8.74
C LEU A 9 -6.92 -4.21 7.40
N TYR A 10 -6.35 -4.97 6.46
CA TYR A 10 -6.89 -5.16 5.12
C TYR A 10 -7.42 -6.59 4.98
N PRO A 11 -8.68 -6.78 4.56
CA PRO A 11 -9.29 -8.10 4.42
C PRO A 11 -8.76 -8.88 3.20
N LYS A 12 -8.01 -8.21 2.32
CA LYS A 12 -7.42 -8.81 1.12
C LYS A 12 -5.96 -8.42 1.00
N ARG A 13 -5.15 -9.37 0.52
CA ARG A 13 -3.74 -9.14 0.16
C ARG A 13 -3.58 -8.13 -0.97
N TYR A 14 -4.50 -8.16 -1.93
CA TYR A 14 -4.46 -7.27 -3.09
C TYR A 14 -5.74 -6.47 -3.13
N MET A 15 -5.62 -5.15 -2.95
CA MET A 15 -6.76 -4.24 -2.93
C MET A 15 -6.62 -3.17 -4.01
N SER A 16 -7.74 -2.78 -4.58
CA SER A 16 -7.79 -1.65 -5.50
C SER A 16 -7.65 -0.34 -4.75
N ILE A 17 -7.28 0.74 -5.46
CA ILE A 17 -7.26 2.11 -4.90
C ILE A 17 -8.56 2.43 -4.14
N LYS A 18 -9.71 2.17 -4.77
CA LYS A 18 -11.03 2.44 -4.17
C LYS A 18 -11.29 1.67 -2.88
N GLU A 19 -10.75 0.46 -2.79
CA GLU A 19 -10.91 -0.37 -1.59
C GLU A 19 -10.05 0.12 -0.43
N LEU A 20 -8.95 0.84 -0.72
CA LEU A 20 -8.09 1.44 0.31
C LEU A 20 -8.58 2.81 0.79
N VAL A 21 -9.51 3.45 0.08
CA VAL A 21 -10.13 4.72 0.50
C VAL A 21 -10.73 4.68 1.91
N PRO A 22 -11.59 3.71 2.26
CA PRO A 22 -12.14 3.62 3.62
C PRO A 22 -11.11 3.35 4.72
N TYR A 23 -9.87 2.99 4.36
CA TYR A 23 -8.78 2.74 5.32
C TYR A 23 -7.90 3.98 5.55
N GLY A 24 -8.37 5.17 5.16
CA GLY A 24 -7.70 6.44 5.40
C GLY A 24 -6.78 6.92 4.27
N PHE A 25 -6.72 6.21 3.15
CA PHE A 25 -6.02 6.67 1.96
C PHE A 25 -6.94 7.51 1.07
N THR A 26 -6.36 8.44 0.30
CA THR A 26 -7.12 9.11 -0.77
C THR A 26 -6.77 8.53 -2.13
N GLU A 27 -7.71 8.53 -3.07
CA GLU A 27 -7.45 8.09 -4.44
C GLU A 27 -6.29 8.88 -5.07
N HIS A 28 -6.21 10.17 -4.77
CA HIS A 28 -5.13 11.03 -5.26
C HIS A 28 -3.77 10.56 -4.72
N GLN A 29 -3.67 10.36 -3.40
CA GLN A 29 -2.44 9.93 -2.76
C GLN A 29 -1.96 8.57 -3.30
N LEU A 30 -2.86 7.58 -3.41
CA LEU A 30 -2.52 6.27 -3.96
C LEU A 30 -2.09 6.36 -5.43
N LYS A 31 -2.73 7.21 -6.24
CA LYS A 31 -2.29 7.47 -7.63
C LYS A 31 -0.91 8.11 -7.70
N GLN A 32 -0.54 8.95 -6.74
CA GLN A 32 0.83 9.48 -6.64
C GLN A 32 1.81 8.36 -6.25
N PHE A 33 1.44 7.49 -5.31
CA PHE A 33 2.29 6.36 -4.90
C PHE A 33 2.54 5.37 -6.04
N LEU A 34 1.54 5.12 -6.89
CA LEU A 34 1.71 4.29 -8.09
C LEU A 34 2.79 4.81 -9.05
N LYS A 35 3.08 6.11 -9.05
CA LYS A 35 4.16 6.70 -9.87
C LYS A 35 5.55 6.51 -9.24
N ILE A 36 5.62 6.08 -7.98
CA ILE A 36 6.88 5.89 -7.26
C ILE A 36 7.42 4.50 -7.55
N LYS A 37 8.68 4.45 -8.02
CA LYS A 37 9.37 3.20 -8.29
C LYS A 37 9.48 2.35 -7.03
N GLY A 38 9.08 1.08 -7.13
CA GLY A 38 9.11 0.13 -6.02
C GLY A 38 7.90 0.22 -5.09
N PHE A 39 6.89 1.03 -5.41
CA PHE A 39 5.59 0.93 -4.74
C PHE A 39 5.02 -0.48 -4.94
N PRO A 40 4.54 -1.16 -3.88
CA PRO A 40 4.04 -2.53 -3.94
C PRO A 40 2.66 -2.57 -4.60
N ALA A 41 2.60 -2.25 -5.88
CA ALA A 41 1.42 -2.36 -6.71
C ALA A 41 1.76 -3.10 -8.00
N TYR A 42 0.80 -3.87 -8.48
CA TYR A 42 0.88 -4.53 -9.77
C TYR A 42 -0.39 -4.22 -10.58
N LYS A 43 -0.24 -4.22 -11.89
CA LYS A 43 -1.36 -4.15 -12.81
C LYS A 43 -1.64 -5.56 -13.30
N ALA A 44 -2.86 -6.07 -13.12
CA ALA A 44 -3.20 -7.38 -13.64
C ALA A 44 -3.07 -7.40 -15.18
N PRO A 45 -2.70 -8.54 -15.80
CA PRO A 45 -2.65 -8.63 -17.26
C PRO A 45 -4.06 -8.45 -17.85
N GLY A 46 -4.26 -7.41 -18.66
CA GLY A 46 -5.54 -7.09 -19.31
C GLY A 46 -5.64 -5.61 -19.72
N LYS A 47 -6.24 -5.32 -20.87
CA LYS A 47 -6.34 -3.95 -21.44
C LYS A 47 -7.03 -2.95 -20.50
N THR A 48 -7.96 -3.41 -19.66
CA THR A 48 -8.74 -2.62 -18.69
C THR A 48 -8.41 -2.96 -17.23
N SER A 49 -7.26 -3.58 -16.98
CA SER A 49 -6.91 -4.03 -15.64
C SER A 49 -6.59 -2.87 -14.71
N LYS A 50 -7.23 -2.90 -13.54
CA LYS A 50 -7.04 -1.94 -12.46
C LYS A 50 -5.69 -2.19 -11.77
N TRP A 51 -5.16 -1.16 -11.12
CA TRP A 51 -4.02 -1.29 -10.24
C TRP A 51 -4.45 -1.97 -8.94
N HIS A 52 -3.70 -3.00 -8.55
CA HIS A 52 -3.87 -3.74 -7.32
C HIS A 52 -2.66 -3.49 -6.44
N ILE A 53 -2.91 -3.09 -5.20
CA ILE A 53 -1.90 -2.73 -4.21
C ILE A 53 -1.76 -3.90 -3.24
N ASP A 54 -0.52 -4.36 -3.06
CA ASP A 54 -0.17 -5.42 -2.12
C ASP A 54 -0.13 -4.84 -0.71
N THR A 55 -1.21 -5.06 0.02
CA THR A 55 -1.43 -4.54 1.37
C THR A 55 -0.46 -5.16 2.38
N THR A 56 0.08 -6.34 2.11
CA THR A 56 1.07 -7.00 3.00
C THR A 56 2.43 -6.30 2.99
N LYS A 57 2.71 -5.54 1.93
CA LYS A 57 3.95 -4.77 1.78
C LYS A 57 3.72 -3.26 1.86
N LEU A 58 2.46 -2.82 1.80
CA LEU A 58 2.09 -1.41 1.82
C LEU A 58 2.61 -0.73 3.09
N ASP A 59 2.37 -1.32 4.26
CA ASP A 59 2.77 -0.75 5.54
C ASP A 59 4.30 -0.60 5.66
N SER A 60 5.05 -1.68 5.36
CA SER A 60 6.51 -1.64 5.36
C SER A 60 7.07 -0.65 4.34
N TRP A 61 6.42 -0.49 3.18
CA TRP A 61 6.83 0.49 2.18
C TRP A 61 6.57 1.93 2.66
N LEU A 62 5.41 2.18 3.29
CA LEU A 62 5.08 3.47 3.88
C LEU A 62 6.03 3.83 5.02
N MET A 63 6.32 2.89 5.93
CA MET A 63 7.33 3.09 6.98
C MET A 63 8.71 3.37 6.39
N ARG A 64 9.15 2.65 5.36
CA ARG A 64 10.45 2.89 4.74
C ARG A 64 10.55 4.25 4.04
N ARG A 65 9.43 4.77 3.52
CA ARG A 65 9.40 5.98 2.69
C ARG A 65 9.05 7.24 3.48
N PHE A 66 8.11 7.12 4.41
CA PHE A 66 7.52 8.21 5.20
C PHE A 66 7.72 8.04 6.70
N GLY A 67 8.03 6.82 7.16
CA GLY A 67 8.48 6.61 8.53
C GLY A 67 9.81 7.34 8.69
N THR A 68 9.73 8.48 9.35
CA THR A 68 10.88 9.24 9.80
C THR A 68 11.80 8.27 10.54
N LYS A 69 13.06 8.17 10.09
CA LYS A 69 14.13 7.81 11.01
C LYS A 69 13.96 8.75 12.20
N GLY A 70 13.49 8.21 13.33
CA GLY A 70 13.67 8.88 14.61
C GLY A 70 15.18 9.03 14.76
N ASP A 71 15.67 10.23 14.49
CA ASP A 71 16.91 10.73 15.05
C ASP A 71 16.69 10.65 16.57
N SER A 72 17.30 9.64 17.19
CA SER A 72 17.38 9.45 18.63
C SER A 72 18.68 10.03 19.13
#